data_AF-A0A538R4C5-F1
#
_entry.id   AF-A0A538R4C5-F1
#
_cell.length_a   1.000
_cell.length_b   1.000
_cell.length_c   1.000
_cell.angle_alpha   90.00
_cell.angle_beta   90.00
_cell.angle_gamma   90.00
#
_symmetry.space_group_name_H-M   'P 1'
#
loop_
_entity.id
_entity.type
_entity.pdbx_description
1 polymer ?
#
loop_
_entity_poly.entity_id
_entity_poly.type
_entity_poly.pdbx_seq_one_letter_code
_entity_poly.pdbx_strand_id
1 'polypeptide(L)'
;MTSPDLPAESLTAAAAGTTAGPIAASTIDDRAAACARDPRVVVGAVTVDTCVGADLFFREPFGGNGRTCATCHRVERNLTIDPAFIATLPSTDPLFIAENDTALQLLEKPPQMHQFSLILENVDGLEDPTHKFVLRTVPHTLSLSTSVTRPPNGVNPPADRTGWSGDGAPGAGALRDFMNGAIRQHYTQQLRRKAGVDFVFATDTELDRIDQFMRRVGRSNELTLTSVAMSDAGASAGRATFLAVGCNGCHGNGGANVGGGNRNFNTGVESSRNPALAAFPVDGGFGTTPANPDGSFGDGTFNVPPLIESADTGPFFHTATSIVGASGHNTATATTIEEAIAFYDTAAFHNAPDGFLINLSATDIDNVGRFLRGLNAAFNAAIAIKRIDAELAIIPQFHNTQIAIQLQLIRLANVEVGDAIRVLSEVPGLDASSLSSFQQASTLLTNAQSVVSETSRTSALTAARQLLSQGAAAIGTNLTFNIGEGSVMF
;
A
#
# COMPACT_ATOMS: atom_id res chain seq x y z
N MET A 1 5.26 -8.36 25.66
CA MET A 1 6.40 -9.14 25.13
C MET A 1 7.00 -8.28 24.03
N THR A 2 8.23 -7.83 24.23
CA THR A 2 8.96 -6.96 23.31
C THR A 2 9.13 -7.67 21.96
N SER A 3 8.67 -7.02 20.89
CA SER A 3 8.87 -7.43 19.50
C SER A 3 10.36 -7.73 19.28
N PRO A 4 10.75 -8.81 18.60
CA PRO A 4 12.11 -8.92 18.11
C PRO A 4 12.26 -7.88 16.99
N ASP A 5 12.82 -6.72 17.33
CA ASP A 5 13.34 -5.75 16.37
C ASP A 5 14.37 -6.49 15.51
N LEU A 6 13.95 -6.83 14.28
CA LEU A 6 14.88 -7.25 13.24
C LEU A 6 15.67 -6.01 12.83
N PRO A 7 17.01 -6.05 12.86
CA PRO A 7 17.81 -4.86 12.56
C PRO A 7 17.53 -4.41 11.13
N ALA A 8 17.21 -3.13 10.98
CA ALA A 8 17.21 -2.43 9.71
C ALA A 8 18.65 -2.34 9.19
N GLU A 9 19.12 -3.38 8.49
CA GLU A 9 20.27 -3.24 7.62
C GLU A 9 19.86 -2.40 6.41
N SER A 10 20.05 -1.10 6.59
CA SER A 10 20.45 -0.10 5.61
C SER A 10 20.66 -0.65 4.19
N LEU A 11 19.74 -0.30 3.28
CA LEU A 11 20.00 -0.24 1.84
C LEU A 11 20.99 0.91 1.56
N THR A 12 22.20 0.86 2.11
CA THR A 12 23.31 1.73 1.71
C THR A 12 24.02 1.08 0.54
N ALA A 13 23.46 1.27 -0.65
CA ALA A 13 24.30 1.36 -1.84
C ALA A 13 25.06 2.69 -1.76
N ALA A 14 26.37 2.57 -1.56
CA ALA A 14 27.42 3.59 -1.56
C ALA A 14 27.06 4.97 -2.15
N ALA A 15 26.78 5.94 -1.29
CA ALA A 15 27.01 7.35 -1.59
C ALA A 15 28.43 7.74 -1.12
N ALA A 16 29.44 7.35 -1.90
CA ALA A 16 30.78 7.88 -1.74
C ALA A 16 30.95 9.08 -2.69
N GLY A 17 31.16 10.26 -2.10
CA GLY A 17 31.30 11.53 -2.79
C GLY A 17 32.35 11.50 -3.88
N THR A 18 31.88 11.54 -5.12
CA THR A 18 32.60 12.12 -6.26
C THR A 18 31.60 12.99 -6.99
N THR A 19 31.98 14.22 -7.32
CA THR A 19 31.20 15.12 -8.19
C THR A 19 31.17 14.52 -9.60
N ALA A 20 30.35 13.50 -9.78
CA ALA A 20 29.99 12.98 -11.10
C ALA A 20 29.06 14.01 -11.75
N GLY A 21 29.39 14.43 -12.98
CA GLY A 21 28.42 15.10 -13.85
C GLY A 21 27.15 14.24 -14.01
N PRO A 22 26.05 14.80 -14.52
CA PRO A 22 24.77 14.09 -14.61
C PRO A 22 24.97 12.74 -15.29
N ILE A 23 24.78 11.65 -14.52
CA ILE A 23 24.74 10.30 -15.07
C ILE A 23 23.55 10.30 -16.02
N ALA A 24 23.79 10.05 -17.31
CA ALA A 24 22.71 9.97 -18.29
C ALA A 24 21.71 8.91 -17.81
N ALA A 25 20.42 9.26 -17.77
CA ALA A 25 19.37 8.32 -17.40
C ALA A 25 19.42 7.08 -18.30
N SER A 26 19.30 5.90 -17.70
CA SER A 26 19.28 4.63 -18.44
C SER A 26 18.11 4.59 -19.41
N THR A 27 18.36 4.26 -20.67
CA THR A 27 17.30 4.17 -21.68
C THR A 27 16.39 2.97 -21.43
N ILE A 28 15.19 2.93 -22.03
CA ILE A 28 14.31 1.77 -21.96
C ILE A 28 15.00 0.49 -22.47
N ASP A 29 15.80 0.59 -23.53
CA ASP A 29 16.51 -0.57 -24.09
C ASP A 29 17.59 -1.06 -23.14
N ASP A 30 18.32 -0.16 -22.48
CA ASP A 30 19.31 -0.51 -21.46
C ASP A 30 18.66 -1.22 -20.27
N ARG A 31 17.50 -0.72 -19.80
CA ARG A 31 16.71 -1.35 -18.73
C ARG A 31 16.19 -2.71 -19.14
N ALA A 32 15.64 -2.84 -20.35
CA ALA A 32 15.15 -4.11 -20.86
C ALA A 32 16.29 -5.14 -20.96
N ALA A 33 17.47 -4.74 -21.44
CA ALA A 33 18.64 -5.60 -21.50
C ALA A 33 19.20 -5.97 -20.11
N ALA A 34 19.10 -5.08 -19.12
CA ALA A 34 19.40 -5.39 -17.73
C ALA A 34 18.39 -6.40 -17.15
N CYS A 35 17.09 -6.13 -17.30
CA CYS A 35 16.01 -6.98 -16.83
C CYS A 35 15.99 -8.37 -17.48
N ALA A 36 16.36 -8.49 -18.76
CA ALA A 36 16.49 -9.80 -19.42
C ALA A 36 17.56 -10.70 -18.76
N ARG A 37 18.47 -10.13 -17.96
CA ARG A 37 19.49 -10.85 -17.19
C ARG A 37 19.15 -10.97 -15.70
N ASP A 38 18.06 -10.37 -15.24
CA ASP A 38 17.61 -10.50 -13.85
C ASP A 38 17.23 -11.96 -13.58
N PRO A 39 17.75 -12.60 -12.52
CA PRO A 39 17.45 -13.99 -12.20
C PRO A 39 15.96 -14.31 -12.14
N ARG A 40 15.14 -13.38 -11.63
CA ARG A 40 13.68 -13.55 -11.55
C ARG A 40 13.05 -13.62 -12.93
N VAL A 41 13.58 -12.87 -13.90
CA VAL A 41 13.12 -12.91 -15.29
C VAL A 41 13.58 -14.19 -15.97
N VAL A 42 14.85 -14.57 -15.79
CA VAL A 42 15.43 -15.77 -16.42
C VAL A 42 14.70 -17.05 -16.00
N VAL A 43 14.31 -17.16 -14.72
CA VAL A 43 13.53 -18.31 -14.25
C VAL A 43 12.03 -18.22 -14.57
N GLY A 44 11.59 -17.14 -15.23
CA GLY A 44 10.19 -16.93 -15.60
C GLY A 44 9.27 -16.55 -14.43
N ALA A 45 9.81 -16.09 -13.30
CA ALA A 45 9.01 -15.62 -12.18
C ALA A 45 8.35 -14.25 -12.45
N VAL A 46 8.93 -13.47 -13.37
CA VAL A 46 8.45 -12.15 -13.79
C VAL A 46 8.81 -11.87 -15.25
N THR A 47 8.00 -11.11 -15.97
CA THR A 47 8.32 -10.68 -17.34
C THR A 47 9.35 -9.53 -17.36
N VAL A 48 10.06 -9.37 -18.49
CA VAL A 48 10.98 -8.24 -18.71
C VAL A 48 10.26 -6.91 -18.51
N ASP A 49 9.06 -6.76 -19.07
CA ASP A 49 8.31 -5.50 -19.01
C ASP A 49 7.90 -5.13 -17.57
N THR A 50 7.45 -6.11 -16.78
CA THR A 50 7.17 -5.91 -15.35
C THR A 50 8.45 -5.57 -14.58
N CYS A 51 9.59 -6.18 -14.93
CA CYS A 51 10.87 -5.84 -14.32
C CYS A 51 11.30 -4.39 -14.63
N VAL A 52 11.16 -3.95 -15.88
CA VAL A 52 11.46 -2.55 -16.28
C VAL A 52 10.55 -1.58 -15.54
N GLY A 53 9.25 -1.91 -15.42
CA GLY A 53 8.30 -1.11 -14.66
C GLY A 53 8.68 -0.98 -13.19
N ALA A 54 9.11 -2.07 -12.56
CA ALA A 54 9.59 -2.05 -11.18
C ALA A 54 10.87 -1.22 -11.03
N ASP A 55 11.84 -1.37 -11.94
CA ASP A 55 13.08 -0.59 -11.92
C ASP A 55 12.80 0.92 -12.00
N LEU A 56 11.89 1.34 -12.88
CA LEU A 56 11.43 2.72 -12.96
C LEU A 56 10.72 3.17 -11.67
N PHE A 57 9.81 2.36 -11.15
CA PHE A 57 9.05 2.66 -9.93
C PHE A 57 9.96 2.85 -8.71
N PHE A 58 10.90 1.93 -8.50
CA PHE A 58 11.75 1.92 -7.31
C PHE A 58 12.93 2.87 -7.40
N ARG A 59 13.49 3.10 -8.60
CA ARG A 59 14.84 3.69 -8.73
C ARG A 59 14.93 4.93 -9.60
N GLU A 60 13.93 5.26 -10.42
CA GLU A 60 14.05 6.40 -11.32
C GLU A 60 13.59 7.71 -10.66
N PRO A 61 14.49 8.70 -10.47
CA PRO A 61 14.14 9.99 -9.88
C PRO A 61 13.63 11.01 -10.90
N PHE A 62 13.61 10.67 -12.19
CA PHE A 62 13.09 11.52 -13.27
C PHE A 62 13.67 12.94 -13.26
N GLY A 63 14.98 13.05 -13.03
CA GLY A 63 15.69 14.33 -12.94
C GLY A 63 15.30 15.22 -11.75
N GLY A 64 14.59 14.67 -10.77
CA GLY A 64 14.04 15.38 -9.63
C GLY A 64 14.99 15.53 -8.43
N ASN A 65 14.39 15.66 -7.25
CA ASN A 65 15.01 15.89 -5.95
C ASN A 65 15.52 14.62 -5.25
N GLY A 66 15.57 13.49 -5.97
CA GLY A 66 16.01 12.20 -5.43
C GLY A 66 14.90 11.31 -4.88
N ARG A 67 13.65 11.80 -4.78
CA ARG A 67 12.50 10.93 -4.51
C ARG A 67 12.21 10.00 -5.69
N THR A 68 11.67 8.83 -5.38
CA THR A 68 11.09 7.87 -6.33
C THR A 68 9.70 7.43 -5.83
N CYS A 69 8.99 6.55 -6.54
CA CYS A 69 7.67 6.11 -6.09
C CYS A 69 7.81 5.36 -4.76
N ALA A 70 8.93 4.64 -4.65
CA ALA A 70 9.31 3.90 -3.46
C ALA A 70 9.64 4.78 -2.26
N THR A 71 9.77 6.11 -2.40
CA THR A 71 9.90 7.00 -1.24
C THR A 71 8.68 6.91 -0.32
N CYS A 72 7.48 6.81 -0.91
CA CYS A 72 6.21 6.72 -0.18
C CYS A 72 5.57 5.33 -0.29
N HIS A 73 5.94 4.53 -1.29
CA HIS A 73 5.40 3.19 -1.51
C HIS A 73 6.48 2.13 -1.29
N ARG A 74 6.81 1.87 -0.04
CA ARG A 74 7.95 1.04 0.37
C ARG A 74 7.62 -0.45 0.28
N VAL A 75 8.46 -1.22 -0.42
CA VAL A 75 8.20 -2.66 -0.65
C VAL A 75 8.22 -3.49 0.64
N GLU A 76 9.00 -3.05 1.63
CA GLU A 76 9.09 -3.61 2.96
C GLU A 76 7.98 -3.11 3.91
N ARG A 77 7.04 -2.30 3.42
CA ARG A 77 5.93 -1.76 4.19
C ARG A 77 4.64 -1.72 3.36
N ASN A 78 4.30 -2.84 2.72
CA ASN A 78 3.06 -3.02 1.96
C ASN A 78 2.81 -1.95 0.89
N LEU A 79 3.87 -1.36 0.33
CA LEU A 79 3.81 -0.25 -0.62
C LEU A 79 3.02 0.96 -0.08
N THR A 80 3.18 1.24 1.20
CA THR A 80 2.72 2.45 1.89
C THR A 80 3.79 2.92 2.90
N ILE A 81 3.46 3.91 3.72
CA ILE A 81 4.23 4.40 4.87
C ILE A 81 3.27 4.71 6.02
N ASP A 82 3.77 4.58 7.24
CA ASP A 82 3.07 4.97 8.47
C ASP A 82 4.05 5.61 9.46
N PRO A 83 3.57 6.23 10.55
CA PRO A 83 4.43 6.95 11.49
C PRO A 83 5.52 6.07 12.11
N ALA A 84 5.23 4.80 12.37
CA ALA A 84 6.19 3.88 12.97
C ALA A 84 7.32 3.56 11.98
N PHE A 85 6.99 3.34 10.70
CA PHE A 85 8.00 3.14 9.66
C PHE A 85 8.83 4.41 9.41
N ILE A 86 8.18 5.57 9.29
CA ILE A 86 8.85 6.86 9.06
C ILE A 86 9.91 7.12 10.13
N ALA A 87 9.60 6.82 11.40
CA ALA A 87 10.53 6.98 12.52
C ALA A 87 11.81 6.11 12.43
N THR A 88 11.82 5.09 11.57
CA THR A 88 13.00 4.24 11.35
C THR A 88 13.93 4.74 10.24
N LEU A 89 13.47 5.69 9.42
CA LEU A 89 14.21 6.16 8.26
C LEU A 89 15.39 7.06 8.69
N PRO A 90 16.54 6.99 7.99
CA PRO A 90 17.64 7.90 8.25
C PRO A 90 17.22 9.33 7.87
N SER A 91 17.77 10.33 8.57
CA SER A 91 17.47 11.75 8.27
C SER A 91 17.84 12.18 6.84
N THR A 92 18.68 11.41 6.15
CA THR A 92 19.05 11.62 4.73
C THR A 92 18.08 10.98 3.73
N ASP A 93 17.03 10.28 4.19
CA ASP A 93 16.05 9.68 3.29
C ASP A 93 15.34 10.77 2.46
N PRO A 94 15.13 10.56 1.14
CA PRO A 94 14.43 11.53 0.28
C PRO A 94 13.02 11.91 0.74
N LEU A 95 12.37 11.13 1.61
CA LEU A 95 11.11 11.51 2.25
C LEU A 95 11.28 12.82 3.04
N PHE A 96 12.43 13.04 3.67
CA PHE A 96 12.73 14.21 4.49
C PHE A 96 13.31 15.40 3.70
N ILE A 97 13.15 15.43 2.38
CA ILE A 97 13.72 16.50 1.55
C ILE A 97 13.25 17.91 1.97
N ALA A 98 12.01 18.06 2.46
CA ALA A 98 11.51 19.34 2.96
C ALA A 98 12.20 19.82 4.25
N GLU A 99 12.83 18.92 5.00
CA GLU A 99 13.61 19.25 6.20
C GLU A 99 15.05 19.63 5.84
N ASN A 100 15.55 19.08 4.74
CA ASN A 100 16.96 19.13 4.35
C ASN A 100 17.27 20.15 3.24
N ASP A 101 16.29 20.55 2.44
CA ASP A 101 16.45 21.52 1.36
C ASP A 101 15.59 22.78 1.57
N THR A 102 16.27 23.92 1.72
CA THR A 102 15.63 25.25 1.87
C THR A 102 14.69 25.61 0.73
N ALA A 103 14.95 25.15 -0.50
CA ALA A 103 14.09 25.43 -1.66
C ALA A 103 12.77 24.63 -1.63
N LEU A 104 12.69 23.59 -0.77
CA LEU A 104 11.59 22.64 -0.68
C LEU A 104 10.95 22.59 0.72
N GLN A 105 11.25 23.54 1.61
CA GLN A 105 10.70 23.57 2.97
C GLN A 105 9.16 23.55 3.06
N LEU A 106 8.47 23.95 1.99
CA LEU A 106 7.01 23.94 1.92
C LEU A 106 6.46 22.85 0.99
N LEU A 107 7.30 21.90 0.56
CA LEU A 107 6.88 20.74 -0.23
C LEU A 107 6.05 19.78 0.64
N GLU A 108 6.36 19.69 1.93
CA GLU A 108 5.65 18.87 2.91
C GLU A 108 5.37 19.64 4.20
N LYS A 109 4.62 19.02 5.11
CA LYS A 109 4.44 19.48 6.49
C LYS A 109 5.08 18.46 7.45
N PRO A 110 6.38 18.59 7.81
CA PRO A 110 7.08 17.57 8.58
C PRO A 110 6.37 17.09 9.84
N PRO A 111 5.75 17.94 10.68
CA PRO A 111 5.01 17.44 11.85
C PRO A 111 3.87 16.49 11.48
N GLN A 112 3.11 16.79 10.43
CA GLN A 112 2.00 15.95 9.96
C GLN A 112 2.49 14.68 9.26
N MET A 113 3.59 14.76 8.51
CA MET A 113 4.24 13.61 7.89
C MET A 113 4.76 12.64 8.94
N HIS A 114 5.51 13.10 9.94
CA HIS A 114 6.06 12.24 11.00
C HIS A 114 4.99 11.66 11.91
N GLN A 115 4.00 12.45 12.32
CA GLN A 115 3.02 12.00 13.32
C GLN A 115 1.87 11.18 12.73
N PHE A 116 1.48 11.46 11.49
CA PHE A 116 0.27 10.90 10.88
C PHE A 116 0.50 10.31 9.49
N SER A 117 1.74 10.27 8.99
CA SER A 117 2.07 9.83 7.63
C SER A 117 1.26 10.56 6.55
N LEU A 118 0.94 11.83 6.81
CA LEU A 118 0.20 12.67 5.87
C LEU A 118 1.16 13.40 4.95
N ILE A 119 0.92 13.26 3.65
CA ILE A 119 1.66 13.88 2.57
C ILE A 119 0.85 15.05 2.00
N LEU A 120 1.55 16.13 1.65
CA LEU A 120 0.94 17.30 1.03
C LEU A 120 0.64 17.03 -0.44
N GLU A 121 -0.63 17.19 -0.80
CA GLU A 121 -1.13 16.93 -2.14
C GLU A 121 -1.78 18.19 -2.74
N ASN A 122 -1.33 18.60 -3.93
CA ASN A 122 -1.91 19.71 -4.69
C ASN A 122 -2.91 19.21 -5.75
N VAL A 123 -3.77 18.27 -5.36
CA VAL A 123 -4.79 17.66 -6.25
C VAL A 123 -5.82 18.68 -6.75
N ASP A 124 -6.01 19.77 -6.01
CA ASP A 124 -6.95 20.84 -6.36
C ASP A 124 -6.37 21.85 -7.35
N GLY A 125 -5.06 21.86 -7.58
CA GLY A 125 -4.39 22.83 -8.43
C GLY A 125 -3.02 23.27 -7.90
N LEU A 126 -2.19 23.77 -8.81
CA LEU A 126 -0.78 24.13 -8.56
C LEU A 126 -0.52 25.64 -8.63
N GLU A 127 -1.55 26.47 -8.76
CA GLU A 127 -1.44 27.92 -8.87
C GLU A 127 -0.95 28.60 -7.58
N ASP A 128 -1.24 28.00 -6.42
CA ASP A 128 -0.75 28.44 -5.11
C ASP A 128 -0.44 27.21 -4.24
N PRO A 129 0.61 26.45 -4.56
CA PRO A 129 0.75 25.09 -4.05
C PRO A 129 1.12 25.04 -2.56
N THR A 130 1.44 26.18 -1.94
CA THR A 130 1.77 26.26 -0.51
C THR A 130 0.56 26.61 0.35
N HIS A 131 -0.56 27.02 -0.24
CA HIS A 131 -1.81 27.34 0.46
C HIS A 131 -3.03 26.59 -0.09
N LYS A 132 -3.00 26.18 -1.37
CA LYS A 132 -3.99 25.33 -2.03
C LYS A 132 -3.50 23.89 -2.07
N PHE A 133 -3.69 23.17 -0.97
CA PHE A 133 -3.29 21.77 -0.82
C PHE A 133 -4.22 21.05 0.15
N VAL A 134 -4.19 19.73 0.10
CA VAL A 134 -4.75 18.85 1.13
C VAL A 134 -3.65 18.00 1.75
N LEU A 135 -3.94 17.35 2.88
CA LEU A 135 -3.04 16.41 3.53
C LEU A 135 -3.68 15.04 3.48
N ARG A 136 -3.05 14.08 2.79
CA ARG A 136 -3.58 12.73 2.63
C ARG A 136 -2.61 11.67 3.14
N THR A 137 -3.14 10.59 3.71
CA THR A 137 -2.38 9.37 3.98
C THR A 137 -1.94 8.74 2.66
N VAL A 138 -0.91 7.91 2.67
CA VAL A 138 -0.45 7.21 1.47
C VAL A 138 -1.22 5.89 1.32
N PRO A 139 -2.12 5.73 0.34
CA PRO A 139 -2.77 4.44 0.14
C PRO A 139 -1.76 3.42 -0.36
N HIS A 140 -1.90 2.15 0.04
CA HIS A 140 -1.09 1.09 -0.52
C HIS A 140 -1.34 0.96 -2.04
N THR A 141 -0.33 0.52 -2.80
CA THR A 141 -0.48 0.25 -4.24
C THR A 141 -0.63 -1.25 -4.56
N LEU A 142 -0.94 -2.06 -3.55
CA LEU A 142 -1.30 -3.47 -3.73
C LEU A 142 -2.64 -3.62 -4.47
N SER A 143 -2.71 -4.60 -5.37
CA SER A 143 -3.95 -5.11 -5.98
C SER A 143 -4.71 -4.09 -6.82
N LEU A 144 -4.00 -3.15 -7.45
CA LEU A 144 -4.60 -2.12 -8.30
C LEU A 144 -5.34 -2.69 -9.51
N SER A 145 -4.98 -3.89 -9.98
CA SER A 145 -5.72 -4.58 -11.05
C SER A 145 -7.18 -4.87 -10.71
N THR A 146 -7.54 -4.91 -9.42
CA THR A 146 -8.91 -5.18 -8.95
C THR A 146 -9.51 -4.02 -8.16
N SER A 147 -8.83 -2.88 -8.04
CA SER A 147 -9.32 -1.77 -7.20
C SER A 147 -9.48 -0.41 -7.89
N VAL A 148 -8.96 -0.22 -9.10
CA VAL A 148 -9.04 1.10 -9.78
C VAL A 148 -10.05 1.15 -10.93
N THR A 149 -10.84 0.09 -11.14
CA THR A 149 -11.76 0.01 -12.28
C THR A 149 -12.80 1.13 -12.22
N ARG A 150 -12.88 1.99 -13.24
CA ARG A 150 -13.97 2.97 -13.32
C ARG A 150 -15.33 2.27 -13.48
N PRO A 151 -16.39 2.71 -12.78
CA PRO A 151 -17.73 2.16 -12.95
C PRO A 151 -18.22 2.33 -14.41
N PRO A 152 -19.00 1.38 -14.97
CA PRO A 152 -19.44 1.42 -16.37
C PRO A 152 -20.11 2.72 -16.84
N ASN A 153 -20.76 3.45 -15.92
CA ASN A 153 -21.42 4.74 -16.19
C ASN A 153 -20.84 5.88 -15.32
N GLY A 154 -19.62 5.71 -14.81
CA GLY A 154 -18.95 6.71 -13.98
C GLY A 154 -18.43 7.89 -14.79
N VAL A 155 -18.25 9.03 -14.13
CA VAL A 155 -17.61 10.22 -14.71
C VAL A 155 -16.23 9.84 -15.27
N ASN A 156 -15.91 10.36 -16.46
CA ASN A 156 -14.64 10.20 -17.14
C ASN A 156 -14.22 11.55 -17.78
N PRO A 157 -13.06 12.13 -17.43
CA PRO A 157 -12.06 11.61 -16.49
C PRO A 157 -12.55 11.49 -15.03
N PRO A 158 -11.92 10.63 -14.19
CA PRO A 158 -10.72 9.85 -14.50
C PRO A 158 -11.03 8.51 -15.19
N ALA A 159 -10.06 7.99 -15.93
CA ALA A 159 -10.15 6.68 -16.58
C ALA A 159 -10.00 5.51 -15.60
N ASP A 160 -9.20 5.69 -14.56
CA ASP A 160 -9.03 4.76 -13.45
C ASP A 160 -9.28 5.51 -12.11
N ARG A 161 -9.89 4.83 -11.13
CA ARG A 161 -10.20 5.35 -9.80
C ARG A 161 -9.00 5.15 -8.87
N THR A 162 -7.90 5.81 -9.19
CA THR A 162 -6.65 5.74 -8.45
C THR A 162 -6.66 6.67 -7.23
N GLY A 163 -5.98 6.28 -6.15
CA GLY A 163 -5.85 7.11 -4.95
C GLY A 163 -7.16 7.26 -4.16
N TRP A 164 -7.22 8.26 -3.30
CA TRP A 164 -8.34 8.43 -2.36
C TRP A 164 -9.65 8.91 -2.98
N SER A 165 -9.63 9.58 -4.14
CA SER A 165 -10.85 10.16 -4.74
C SER A 165 -10.90 10.01 -6.27
N GLY A 166 -9.87 9.44 -6.90
CA GLY A 166 -9.76 9.36 -8.35
C GLY A 166 -9.17 10.62 -8.99
N ASP A 167 -8.57 11.49 -8.20
CA ASP A 167 -7.88 12.70 -8.65
C ASP A 167 -6.35 12.48 -8.79
N GLY A 168 -5.60 13.57 -8.93
CA GLY A 168 -4.13 13.56 -8.99
C GLY A 168 -3.53 13.12 -10.33
N ALA A 169 -4.20 12.25 -11.07
CA ALA A 169 -3.79 11.86 -12.42
C ALA A 169 -4.14 12.95 -13.46
N PRO A 170 -3.17 13.50 -14.21
CA PRO A 170 -3.41 14.44 -15.30
C PRO A 170 -4.10 13.78 -16.50
N GLY A 171 -4.52 14.59 -17.47
CA GLY A 171 -5.00 14.11 -18.77
C GLY A 171 -6.29 13.30 -18.66
N ALA A 172 -6.26 12.05 -19.11
CA ALA A 172 -7.41 11.15 -19.05
C ALA A 172 -7.65 10.60 -17.63
N GLY A 173 -6.71 10.79 -16.71
CA GLY A 173 -6.81 10.26 -15.36
C GLY A 173 -6.66 8.74 -15.31
N ALA A 174 -5.83 8.16 -16.18
CA ALA A 174 -5.51 6.73 -16.10
C ALA A 174 -4.47 6.46 -15.01
N LEU A 175 -4.36 5.21 -14.56
CA LEU A 175 -3.38 4.78 -13.56
C LEU A 175 -1.95 5.11 -14.01
N ARG A 176 -1.63 4.87 -15.28
CA ARG A 176 -0.36 5.29 -15.89
C ARG A 176 -0.10 6.79 -15.74
N ASP A 177 -1.11 7.64 -15.91
CA ASP A 177 -0.95 9.10 -15.89
C ASP A 177 -0.65 9.61 -14.48
N PHE A 178 -1.13 8.91 -13.45
CA PHE A 178 -0.88 9.21 -12.05
C PHE A 178 0.60 9.37 -11.75
N MET A 179 1.47 8.62 -12.45
CA MET A 179 2.92 8.75 -12.34
C MET A 179 3.40 10.17 -12.65
N ASN A 180 2.94 10.78 -13.74
CA ASN A 180 3.31 12.16 -14.08
C ASN A 180 2.70 13.17 -13.09
N GLY A 181 1.53 12.87 -12.52
CA GLY A 181 0.99 13.62 -11.38
C GLY A 181 1.96 13.62 -10.19
N ALA A 182 2.40 12.43 -9.78
CA ALA A 182 3.34 12.23 -8.67
C ALA A 182 4.72 12.84 -8.93
N ILE A 183 5.29 12.68 -10.13
CA ILE A 183 6.58 13.31 -10.50
C ILE A 183 6.48 14.82 -10.33
N ARG A 184 5.47 15.45 -10.93
CA ARG A 184 5.30 16.90 -10.84
C ARG A 184 5.08 17.36 -9.40
N GLN A 185 4.29 16.61 -8.63
CA GLN A 185 3.95 16.97 -7.25
C GLN A 185 5.16 16.86 -6.33
N HIS A 186 5.85 15.70 -6.37
CA HIS A 186 6.73 15.25 -5.30
C HIS A 186 8.21 15.28 -5.67
N TYR A 187 8.57 15.18 -6.95
CA TYR A 187 9.97 15.01 -7.37
C TYR A 187 10.64 16.35 -7.66
N THR A 188 9.87 17.43 -7.58
CA THR A 188 10.34 18.76 -7.98
C THR A 188 11.55 19.21 -7.17
N GLN A 189 12.55 19.76 -7.85
CA GLN A 189 13.71 20.41 -7.22
C GLN A 189 13.38 21.81 -6.67
N GLN A 190 12.28 22.43 -7.11
CA GLN A 190 11.82 23.73 -6.61
C GLN A 190 10.28 23.78 -6.56
N LEU A 191 9.69 24.57 -5.66
CA LEU A 191 8.23 24.65 -5.50
C LEU A 191 7.46 25.15 -6.73
N ARG A 192 8.16 25.76 -7.71
CA ARG A 192 7.57 26.20 -8.99
C ARG A 192 7.19 25.05 -9.94
N ARG A 193 7.70 23.84 -9.72
CA ARG A 193 7.29 22.60 -10.42
C ARG A 193 7.27 22.70 -11.95
N LYS A 194 8.34 23.21 -12.54
CA LYS A 194 8.47 23.36 -14.00
C LYS A 194 9.11 22.12 -14.63
N ALA A 195 8.36 21.47 -15.51
CA ALA A 195 8.86 20.36 -16.32
C ALA A 195 10.09 20.78 -17.16
N GLY A 196 11.03 19.86 -17.32
CA GLY A 196 12.31 20.06 -18.01
C GLY A 196 13.33 20.89 -17.23
N VAL A 197 12.99 21.35 -16.03
CA VAL A 197 13.90 22.09 -15.15
C VAL A 197 13.94 21.49 -13.76
N ASP A 198 12.79 21.29 -13.13
CA ASP A 198 12.71 20.77 -11.75
C ASP A 198 12.50 19.25 -11.70
N PHE A 199 12.09 18.66 -12.83
CA PHE A 199 11.86 17.24 -13.07
C PHE A 199 11.65 17.02 -14.57
N VAL A 200 11.63 15.77 -15.01
CA VAL A 200 11.30 15.31 -16.36
C VAL A 200 10.10 14.38 -16.28
N PHE A 201 9.13 14.49 -17.18
CA PHE A 201 8.03 13.52 -17.21
C PHE A 201 8.49 12.18 -17.78
N ALA A 202 7.90 11.11 -17.28
CA ALA A 202 8.08 9.79 -17.88
C ALA A 202 7.52 9.79 -19.32
N THR A 203 8.23 9.12 -20.22
CA THR A 203 7.78 8.85 -21.59
C THR A 203 6.62 7.87 -21.61
N ASP A 204 5.86 7.82 -22.71
CA ASP A 204 4.72 6.88 -22.82
C ASP A 204 5.14 5.43 -22.59
N THR A 205 6.29 5.02 -23.13
CA THR A 205 6.80 3.66 -22.93
C THR A 205 7.14 3.38 -21.46
N GLU A 206 7.74 4.34 -20.74
CA GLU A 206 8.01 4.20 -19.30
C GLU A 206 6.71 4.10 -18.50
N LEU A 207 5.72 4.95 -18.82
CA LEU A 207 4.41 4.93 -18.19
C LEU A 207 3.70 3.58 -18.37
N ASP A 208 3.76 2.99 -19.57
CA ASP A 208 3.18 1.66 -19.84
C ASP A 208 3.82 0.56 -18.99
N ARG A 209 5.14 0.62 -18.81
CA ARG A 209 5.87 -0.36 -17.99
C ARG A 209 5.55 -0.21 -16.51
N ILE A 210 5.48 1.02 -16.00
CA ILE A 210 5.11 1.30 -14.62
C ILE A 210 3.67 0.84 -14.34
N ASP A 211 2.71 1.14 -15.21
CA ASP A 211 1.32 0.68 -15.08
C ASP A 211 1.23 -0.85 -15.04
N GLN A 212 1.94 -1.52 -15.96
CA GLN A 212 2.02 -2.98 -15.97
C GLN A 212 2.56 -3.54 -14.65
N PHE A 213 3.63 -2.95 -14.10
CA PHE A 213 4.16 -3.35 -12.80
C PHE A 213 3.12 -3.16 -11.70
N MET A 214 2.56 -1.96 -11.56
CA MET A 214 1.60 -1.63 -10.50
C MET A 214 0.35 -2.53 -10.53
N ARG A 215 -0.18 -2.86 -11.71
CA ARG A 215 -1.32 -3.80 -11.83
C ARG A 215 -0.95 -5.25 -11.52
N ARG A 216 0.33 -5.60 -11.54
CA ARG A 216 0.85 -6.95 -11.25
C ARG A 216 1.37 -7.09 -9.82
N VAL A 217 1.26 -6.08 -8.96
CA VAL A 217 1.53 -6.22 -7.53
C VAL A 217 0.25 -6.56 -6.77
N GLY A 218 0.35 -7.45 -5.78
CA GLY A 218 -0.77 -7.90 -4.97
C GLY A 218 -1.61 -8.97 -5.67
N ARG A 219 -2.90 -9.07 -5.34
CA ARG A 219 -3.81 -10.05 -5.95
C ARG A 219 -4.39 -9.52 -7.27
N SER A 220 -4.79 -10.46 -8.11
CA SER A 220 -5.42 -10.22 -9.42
C SER A 220 -6.83 -10.80 -9.53
N ASN A 221 -7.36 -11.33 -8.44
CA ASN A 221 -8.71 -11.88 -8.34
C ASN A 221 -9.43 -11.33 -7.10
N GLU A 222 -10.75 -11.33 -7.15
CA GLU A 222 -11.61 -11.14 -5.97
C GLU A 222 -11.94 -12.47 -5.31
N LEU A 223 -12.25 -12.43 -4.02
CA LEU A 223 -12.86 -13.56 -3.32
C LEU A 223 -14.37 -13.63 -3.60
N THR A 224 -15.01 -14.71 -3.17
CA THR A 224 -16.47 -14.78 -3.05
C THR A 224 -16.81 -14.99 -1.58
N LEU A 225 -17.05 -13.91 -0.84
CA LEU A 225 -17.15 -13.95 0.62
C LEU A 225 -18.32 -14.80 1.12
N THR A 226 -19.38 -14.98 0.33
CA THR A 226 -20.47 -15.90 0.68
C THR A 226 -20.01 -17.37 0.75
N SER A 227 -18.91 -17.72 0.09
CA SER A 227 -18.32 -19.07 0.11
C SER A 227 -17.15 -19.23 1.07
N VAL A 228 -16.52 -18.14 1.50
CA VAL A 228 -15.43 -18.16 2.49
C VAL A 228 -15.94 -18.75 3.81
N ALA A 229 -15.18 -19.64 4.44
CA ALA A 229 -15.48 -20.13 5.78
C ALA A 229 -14.26 -19.94 6.68
N MET A 230 -14.43 -19.17 7.74
CA MET A 230 -13.38 -18.87 8.73
C MET A 230 -13.33 -19.94 9.81
N SER A 231 -12.13 -20.30 10.25
CA SER A 231 -11.92 -21.24 11.36
C SER A 231 -12.18 -20.60 12.72
N ASP A 232 -11.75 -19.35 12.94
CA ASP A 232 -12.07 -18.59 14.15
C ASP A 232 -13.57 -18.25 14.18
N ALA A 233 -14.21 -18.53 15.32
CA ALA A 233 -15.65 -18.32 15.48
C ALA A 233 -16.04 -16.83 15.43
N GLY A 234 -15.18 -15.94 15.96
CA GLY A 234 -15.37 -14.49 15.90
C GLY A 234 -15.22 -13.95 14.48
N ALA A 235 -14.20 -14.40 13.74
CA ALA A 235 -14.03 -14.08 12.32
C ALA A 235 -15.19 -14.61 11.47
N SER A 236 -15.72 -15.79 11.78
CA SER A 236 -16.90 -16.35 11.11
C SER A 236 -18.15 -15.50 11.36
N ALA A 237 -18.35 -15.06 12.61
CA ALA A 237 -19.41 -14.12 12.96
C ALA A 237 -19.21 -12.76 12.26
N GLY A 238 -17.98 -12.24 12.23
CA GLY A 238 -17.62 -10.99 11.57
C GLY A 238 -17.89 -10.98 10.08
N ARG A 239 -17.55 -12.08 9.39
CA ARG A 239 -17.91 -12.29 7.99
C ARG A 239 -19.43 -12.22 7.79
N ALA A 240 -20.20 -12.90 8.65
CA ALA A 240 -21.66 -12.89 8.55
C ALA A 240 -22.22 -11.48 8.76
N THR A 241 -21.71 -10.75 9.75
CA THR A 241 -22.05 -9.34 10.00
C THR A 241 -21.71 -8.46 8.79
N PHE A 242 -20.49 -8.56 8.26
CA PHE A 242 -20.03 -7.80 7.08
C PHE A 242 -20.97 -7.96 5.87
N LEU A 243 -21.44 -9.17 5.62
CA LEU A 243 -22.37 -9.47 4.53
C LEU A 243 -23.80 -8.97 4.81
N ALA A 244 -24.22 -8.93 6.06
CA ALA A 244 -25.59 -8.61 6.45
C ALA A 244 -25.87 -7.12 6.61
N VAL A 245 -24.89 -6.35 7.10
CA VAL A 245 -25.12 -4.97 7.58
C VAL A 245 -24.76 -3.89 6.56
N GLY A 246 -24.37 -4.27 5.34
CA GLY A 246 -24.17 -3.34 4.23
C GLY A 246 -22.72 -3.02 3.88
N CYS A 247 -21.72 -3.50 4.63
CA CYS A 247 -20.31 -3.31 4.30
C CYS A 247 -19.99 -3.81 2.87
N ASN A 248 -20.55 -4.98 2.51
CA ASN A 248 -20.41 -5.57 1.18
C ASN A 248 -21.11 -4.77 0.06
N GLY A 249 -21.95 -3.78 0.41
CA GLY A 249 -22.60 -2.87 -0.54
C GLY A 249 -21.65 -1.84 -1.15
N CYS A 250 -20.56 -1.50 -0.44
CA CYS A 250 -19.49 -0.65 -0.98
C CYS A 250 -18.22 -1.48 -1.23
N HIS A 251 -17.88 -2.37 -0.29
CA HIS A 251 -16.70 -3.23 -0.36
C HIS A 251 -17.06 -4.61 -0.91
N GLY A 252 -17.44 -4.69 -2.19
CA GLY A 252 -17.89 -5.92 -2.84
C GLY A 252 -16.88 -7.05 -2.70
N ASN A 253 -17.26 -8.13 -2.00
CA ASN A 253 -16.41 -9.25 -1.62
C ASN A 253 -15.11 -8.87 -0.86
N GLY A 254 -15.12 -7.74 -0.14
CA GLY A 254 -13.93 -7.21 0.55
C GLY A 254 -12.99 -6.43 -0.38
N GLY A 255 -13.30 -6.30 -1.66
CA GLY A 255 -12.59 -5.47 -2.62
C GLY A 255 -13.28 -4.13 -2.86
N ALA A 256 -12.60 -3.24 -3.59
CA ALA A 256 -13.05 -1.86 -3.82
C ALA A 256 -14.18 -1.70 -4.85
N ASN A 257 -14.46 -2.75 -5.64
CA ASN A 257 -15.39 -2.67 -6.76
C ASN A 257 -16.79 -3.17 -6.38
N VAL A 258 -17.82 -2.39 -6.73
CA VAL A 258 -19.23 -2.81 -6.65
C VAL A 258 -20.00 -2.45 -7.93
N GLY A 259 -20.78 -3.41 -8.43
CA GLY A 259 -21.53 -3.22 -9.69
C GLY A 259 -20.62 -2.95 -10.89
N GLY A 260 -19.42 -3.52 -10.90
CA GLY A 260 -18.48 -3.46 -12.01
C GLY A 260 -17.39 -2.37 -11.94
N GLY A 261 -17.29 -1.61 -10.84
CA GLY A 261 -16.18 -0.67 -10.65
C GLY A 261 -16.15 0.00 -9.26
N ASN A 262 -15.08 0.74 -9.00
CA ASN A 262 -14.82 1.48 -7.77
C ASN A 262 -15.59 2.80 -7.82
N ARG A 263 -16.45 3.03 -6.83
CA ARG A 263 -17.31 4.21 -6.74
C ARG A 263 -16.77 5.14 -5.68
N ASN A 264 -17.11 6.42 -5.80
CA ASN A 264 -16.87 7.35 -4.73
C ASN A 264 -18.11 7.44 -3.82
N PHE A 265 -17.88 7.64 -2.52
CA PHE A 265 -18.92 7.87 -1.53
C PHE A 265 -18.52 8.99 -0.58
N ASN A 266 -19.49 9.77 -0.13
CA ASN A 266 -19.37 10.67 1.01
C ASN A 266 -19.91 9.97 2.26
N THR A 267 -19.02 9.30 2.97
CA THR A 267 -19.30 8.59 4.22
C THR A 267 -19.30 9.52 5.44
N GLY A 268 -19.11 10.84 5.26
CA GLY A 268 -19.04 11.81 6.35
C GLY A 268 -17.75 11.74 7.18
N VAL A 269 -16.74 10.96 6.76
CA VAL A 269 -15.49 10.81 7.50
C VAL A 269 -14.74 12.13 7.70
N GLU A 270 -14.90 13.08 6.78
CA GLU A 270 -14.35 14.44 6.92
C GLU A 270 -14.95 15.23 8.08
N SER A 271 -16.15 14.89 8.55
CA SER A 271 -16.71 15.49 9.78
C SER A 271 -16.04 14.96 11.06
N SER A 272 -15.29 13.87 10.96
CA SER A 272 -14.51 13.24 12.03
C SER A 272 -13.01 13.49 11.87
N ARG A 273 -12.64 14.52 11.09
CA ARG A 273 -11.26 14.90 10.83
C ARG A 273 -10.46 15.09 12.12
N ASN A 274 -9.20 14.66 12.09
CA ASN A 274 -8.28 14.80 13.22
C ASN A 274 -8.12 16.27 13.64
N PRO A 275 -8.30 16.62 14.93
CA PRO A 275 -8.14 17.99 15.41
C PRO A 275 -6.77 18.60 15.14
N ALA A 276 -5.72 17.79 15.01
CA ALA A 276 -4.38 18.24 14.64
C ALA A 276 -4.33 18.86 13.23
N LEU A 277 -5.37 18.66 12.42
CA LEU A 277 -5.49 19.18 11.08
C LEU A 277 -6.34 20.45 10.97
N ALA A 278 -6.87 20.97 12.10
CA ALA A 278 -7.79 22.12 12.11
C ALA A 278 -7.23 23.40 11.44
N ALA A 279 -5.92 23.56 11.39
CA ALA A 279 -5.25 24.71 10.76
C ALA A 279 -4.97 24.52 9.25
N PHE A 280 -5.29 23.36 8.68
CA PHE A 280 -5.03 23.02 7.27
C PHE A 280 -6.32 22.99 6.46
N PRO A 281 -6.25 23.23 5.12
CA PRO A 281 -7.43 23.17 4.26
C PRO A 281 -8.16 21.83 4.39
N VAL A 282 -9.48 21.87 4.25
CA VAL A 282 -10.34 20.67 4.27
C VAL A 282 -10.24 19.96 2.93
N ASP A 283 -10.21 18.63 2.95
CA ASP A 283 -10.18 17.82 1.74
C ASP A 283 -11.62 17.59 1.25
N GLY A 284 -11.97 18.25 0.14
CA GLY A 284 -13.31 18.13 -0.43
C GLY A 284 -13.48 16.95 -1.38
N GLY A 285 -12.48 16.07 -1.51
CA GLY A 285 -12.60 14.84 -2.30
C GLY A 285 -12.50 15.06 -3.81
N PHE A 286 -13.44 14.49 -4.58
CA PHE A 286 -13.32 14.45 -6.03
C PHE A 286 -13.74 15.75 -6.73
N GLY A 287 -12.85 16.31 -7.54
CA GLY A 287 -13.09 17.47 -8.39
C GLY A 287 -12.48 18.77 -7.87
N THR A 288 -12.23 19.73 -8.75
CA THR A 288 -11.43 20.92 -8.42
C THR A 288 -12.18 22.25 -8.56
N THR A 289 -13.44 22.22 -9.00
CA THR A 289 -14.26 23.43 -9.20
C THR A 289 -15.76 23.15 -9.15
N PRO A 290 -16.58 24.11 -8.70
CA PRO A 290 -16.17 25.33 -7.98
C PRO A 290 -15.67 25.00 -6.56
N ALA A 291 -15.10 25.98 -5.86
CA ALA A 291 -14.85 25.85 -4.43
C ALA A 291 -16.17 25.76 -3.66
N ASN A 292 -16.17 24.96 -2.60
CA ASN A 292 -17.27 24.86 -1.66
C ASN A 292 -17.34 26.10 -0.75
N PRO A 293 -18.48 26.37 -0.08
CA PRO A 293 -18.61 27.49 0.84
C PRO A 293 -17.60 27.51 2.00
N ASP A 294 -17.06 26.34 2.36
CA ASP A 294 -16.01 26.18 3.38
C ASP A 294 -14.58 26.35 2.83
N GLY A 295 -14.43 26.62 1.53
CA GLY A 295 -13.16 26.81 0.84
C GLY A 295 -12.48 25.51 0.36
N SER A 296 -13.05 24.34 0.63
CA SER A 296 -12.59 23.07 0.06
C SER A 296 -12.92 22.97 -1.43
N PHE A 297 -12.30 22.01 -2.13
CA PHE A 297 -12.60 21.70 -3.53
C PHE A 297 -13.03 20.24 -3.65
N GLY A 298 -14.08 20.00 -4.44
CA GLY A 298 -14.60 18.66 -4.71
C GLY A 298 -16.03 18.46 -4.22
N ASP A 299 -16.59 17.29 -4.52
CA ASP A 299 -17.99 16.92 -4.25
C ASP A 299 -18.22 16.20 -2.90
N GLY A 300 -17.17 16.10 -2.08
CA GLY A 300 -17.15 15.43 -0.78
C GLY A 300 -17.00 13.91 -0.87
N THR A 301 -16.82 13.34 -2.06
CA THR A 301 -16.79 11.89 -2.25
C THR A 301 -15.37 11.33 -2.45
N PHE A 302 -15.12 10.15 -1.91
CA PHE A 302 -13.84 9.44 -1.94
C PHE A 302 -14.00 7.99 -2.43
N ASN A 303 -13.01 7.48 -3.16
CA ASN A 303 -12.94 6.10 -3.63
C ASN A 303 -12.99 5.11 -2.47
N VAL A 304 -13.57 3.94 -2.73
CA VAL A 304 -13.54 2.81 -1.79
C VAL A 304 -12.16 2.14 -1.84
N PRO A 305 -11.42 2.00 -0.72
CA PRO A 305 -10.22 1.18 -0.66
C PRO A 305 -10.56 -0.32 -0.56
N PRO A 306 -9.71 -1.22 -1.07
CA PRO A 306 -9.88 -2.65 -0.84
C PRO A 306 -9.55 -3.00 0.64
N LEU A 307 -10.22 -4.01 1.19
CA LEU A 307 -10.10 -4.39 2.61
C LEU A 307 -9.35 -5.70 2.85
N ILE A 308 -9.15 -6.52 1.82
CA ILE A 308 -8.40 -7.79 1.94
C ILE A 308 -6.96 -7.50 2.42
N GLU A 309 -6.36 -6.42 1.93
CA GLU A 309 -4.98 -6.03 2.19
C GLU A 309 -4.84 -4.99 3.30
N SER A 310 -5.93 -4.55 3.95
CA SER A 310 -5.89 -3.28 4.70
C SER A 310 -5.51 -3.38 6.17
N ALA A 311 -5.55 -4.58 6.78
CA ALA A 311 -5.46 -4.70 8.25
C ALA A 311 -4.11 -4.24 8.82
N ASP A 312 -3.07 -4.16 7.98
CA ASP A 312 -1.71 -3.75 8.30
C ASP A 312 -1.23 -2.53 7.50
N THR A 313 -2.14 -1.74 6.93
CA THR A 313 -1.82 -0.55 6.12
C THR A 313 -2.39 0.74 6.71
N GLY A 314 -2.58 0.77 8.04
CA GLY A 314 -2.96 1.99 8.75
C GLY A 314 -1.88 3.08 8.64
N PRO A 315 -2.17 4.33 9.02
CA PRO A 315 -3.43 4.80 9.58
C PRO A 315 -4.58 4.79 8.56
N PHE A 316 -5.81 4.69 9.06
CA PHE A 316 -6.99 4.49 8.22
C PHE A 316 -7.64 5.80 7.78
N PHE A 317 -8.40 5.68 6.69
CA PHE A 317 -9.00 6.78 5.92
C PHE A 317 -7.97 7.71 5.29
N HIS A 318 -8.44 8.70 4.52
CA HIS A 318 -7.57 9.59 3.76
C HIS A 318 -6.92 10.68 4.63
N THR A 319 -7.44 11.00 5.83
CA THR A 319 -6.95 12.11 6.68
C THR A 319 -6.63 11.71 8.15
N ALA A 320 -6.17 10.48 8.40
CA ALA A 320 -5.79 9.99 9.74
C ALA A 320 -6.85 10.31 10.83
N THR A 321 -8.08 9.89 10.56
CA THR A 321 -9.34 10.30 11.21
C THR A 321 -9.45 9.94 12.70
N SER A 322 -10.13 10.79 13.48
CA SER A 322 -10.50 10.50 14.87
C SER A 322 -11.83 9.76 14.96
N ILE A 323 -11.97 8.83 15.90
CA ILE A 323 -13.21 8.06 16.10
C ILE A 323 -13.85 8.48 17.41
N VAL A 324 -15.03 9.10 17.33
CA VAL A 324 -15.77 9.62 18.48
C VAL A 324 -17.25 9.27 18.37
N GLY A 325 -17.82 8.78 19.46
CA GLY A 325 -19.24 8.42 19.56
C GLY A 325 -19.57 7.02 19.03
N ALA A 326 -18.58 6.15 18.82
CA ALA A 326 -18.79 4.76 18.42
C ALA A 326 -19.10 3.87 19.64
N SER A 327 -19.80 2.75 19.42
CA SER A 327 -20.05 1.74 20.47
C SER A 327 -18.80 1.10 21.07
N GLY A 328 -17.66 1.16 20.37
CA GLY A 328 -16.34 0.73 20.83
C GLY A 328 -15.22 1.48 20.09
N HIS A 329 -13.97 1.33 20.52
CA HIS A 329 -12.77 1.84 19.81
C HIS A 329 -12.76 3.35 19.50
N ASN A 330 -13.25 4.18 20.43
CA ASN A 330 -13.06 5.62 20.33
C ASN A 330 -11.58 5.97 20.47
N THR A 331 -11.03 6.73 19.53
CA THR A 331 -9.59 7.00 19.42
C THR A 331 -9.32 8.38 18.81
N ALA A 332 -8.17 8.97 19.13
CA ALA A 332 -7.75 10.23 18.53
C ALA A 332 -7.29 10.05 17.07
N THR A 333 -6.85 8.85 16.69
CA THR A 333 -6.43 8.52 15.32
C THR A 333 -6.65 7.03 15.08
N ALA A 334 -7.42 6.69 14.04
CA ALA A 334 -7.66 5.30 13.65
C ALA A 334 -6.37 4.69 13.07
N THR A 335 -5.75 3.80 13.84
CA THR A 335 -4.49 3.11 13.50
C THR A 335 -4.65 1.60 13.37
N THR A 336 -5.78 1.06 13.85
CA THR A 336 -6.17 -0.34 13.75
C THR A 336 -7.44 -0.51 12.92
N ILE A 337 -7.63 -1.69 12.35
CA ILE A 337 -8.80 -1.96 11.51
C ILE A 337 -10.10 -1.90 12.31
N GLU A 338 -10.09 -2.28 13.58
CA GLU A 338 -11.24 -2.18 14.49
C GLU A 338 -11.65 -0.72 14.74
N GLU A 339 -10.69 0.18 14.96
CA GLU A 339 -10.95 1.62 15.06
C GLU A 339 -11.57 2.16 13.76
N ALA A 340 -11.09 1.70 12.59
CA ALA A 340 -11.68 2.09 11.31
C ALA A 340 -13.11 1.56 11.12
N ILE A 341 -13.39 0.32 11.54
CA ILE A 341 -14.74 -0.25 11.50
C ILE A 341 -15.68 0.51 12.44
N ALA A 342 -15.19 0.93 13.61
CA ALA A 342 -15.99 1.65 14.61
C ALA A 342 -16.56 2.97 14.08
N PHE A 343 -15.91 3.61 13.09
CA PHE A 343 -16.46 4.80 12.42
C PHE A 343 -17.89 4.61 11.90
N TYR A 344 -18.19 3.44 11.34
CA TYR A 344 -19.47 3.18 10.66
C TYR A 344 -20.65 3.00 11.62
N ASP A 345 -20.41 2.94 12.92
CA ASP A 345 -21.44 2.97 13.97
C ASP A 345 -21.65 4.37 14.56
N THR A 346 -20.91 5.38 14.08
CA THR A 346 -21.01 6.75 14.59
C THR A 346 -22.12 7.56 13.92
N ALA A 347 -22.59 8.59 14.63
CA ALA A 347 -23.49 9.59 14.08
C ALA A 347 -22.90 10.34 12.88
N ALA A 348 -21.56 10.45 12.77
CA ALA A 348 -20.90 11.09 11.63
C ALA A 348 -21.19 10.31 10.34
N PHE A 349 -21.07 8.97 10.37
CA PHE A 349 -21.45 8.12 9.25
C PHE A 349 -22.97 8.10 9.05
N HIS A 350 -23.76 7.86 10.09
CA HIS A 350 -25.22 7.70 9.94
C HIS A 350 -25.94 8.91 9.34
N ASN A 351 -25.41 10.12 9.57
CA ASN A 351 -25.98 11.37 9.07
C ASN A 351 -25.32 11.87 7.76
N ALA A 352 -24.36 11.13 7.22
CA ALA A 352 -23.66 11.50 6.00
C ALA A 352 -24.53 11.34 4.74
N PRO A 353 -24.20 12.01 3.62
CA PRO A 353 -24.96 11.90 2.38
C PRO A 353 -25.09 10.47 1.84
N ASP A 354 -24.02 9.67 1.86
CA ASP A 354 -24.03 8.25 1.51
C ASP A 354 -24.02 7.34 2.75
N GLY A 355 -24.30 7.93 3.91
CA GLY A 355 -24.45 7.27 5.18
C GLY A 355 -25.78 6.51 5.30
N PHE A 356 -25.80 5.48 6.13
CA PHE A 356 -27.02 4.79 6.49
C PHE A 356 -26.89 4.17 7.88
N LEU A 357 -28.02 3.83 8.50
CA LEU A 357 -28.02 3.22 9.82
C LEU A 357 -27.46 1.80 9.75
N ILE A 358 -26.28 1.63 10.35
CA ILE A 358 -25.66 0.35 10.66
C ILE A 358 -25.53 0.31 12.17
N ASN A 359 -26.15 -0.66 12.82
CA ASN A 359 -26.07 -0.82 14.27
C ASN A 359 -25.04 -1.91 14.57
N LEU A 360 -23.82 -1.51 14.94
CA LEU A 360 -22.76 -2.45 15.32
C LEU A 360 -22.56 -2.39 16.82
N SER A 361 -22.68 -3.52 17.51
CA SER A 361 -22.17 -3.59 18.88
C SER A 361 -20.64 -3.55 18.90
N ALA A 362 -20.04 -3.26 20.05
CA ALA A 362 -18.58 -3.38 20.21
C ALA A 362 -18.07 -4.77 19.81
N THR A 363 -18.84 -5.83 20.11
CA THR A 363 -18.51 -7.21 19.71
C THR A 363 -18.63 -7.42 18.20
N ASP A 364 -19.58 -6.78 17.52
CA ASP A 364 -19.66 -6.85 16.06
C ASP A 364 -18.44 -6.20 15.41
N ILE A 365 -18.00 -5.04 15.93
CA ILE A 365 -16.79 -4.35 15.48
C ILE A 365 -15.57 -5.27 15.62
N ASP A 366 -15.37 -5.86 16.80
CA ASP A 366 -14.25 -6.79 17.05
C ASP A 366 -14.31 -8.02 16.13
N ASN A 367 -15.49 -8.58 15.89
CA ASN A 367 -15.66 -9.74 15.04
C ASN A 367 -15.37 -9.42 13.57
N VAL A 368 -15.84 -8.28 13.05
CA VAL A 368 -15.48 -7.83 11.69
C VAL A 368 -13.97 -7.56 11.59
N GLY A 369 -13.35 -7.00 12.63
CA GLY A 369 -11.90 -6.83 12.72
C GLY A 369 -11.15 -8.16 12.63
N ARG A 370 -11.55 -9.17 13.42
CA ARG A 370 -11.04 -10.55 13.32
C ARG A 370 -11.15 -11.13 11.91
N PHE A 371 -12.29 -10.91 11.25
CA PHE A 371 -12.50 -11.35 9.88
C PHE A 371 -11.51 -10.72 8.89
N LEU A 372 -11.38 -9.39 8.91
CA LEU A 372 -10.48 -8.68 7.99
C LEU A 372 -9.00 -9.00 8.27
N ARG A 373 -8.61 -9.17 9.54
CA ARG A 373 -7.27 -9.64 9.94
C ARG A 373 -6.97 -11.04 9.41
N GLY A 374 -7.94 -11.95 9.44
CA GLY A 374 -7.80 -13.28 8.86
C GLY A 374 -7.59 -13.24 7.34
N LEU A 375 -8.36 -12.42 6.62
CA LEU A 375 -8.17 -12.22 5.18
C LEU A 375 -6.78 -11.68 4.86
N ASN A 376 -6.35 -10.65 5.58
CA ASN A 376 -5.05 -10.00 5.41
C ASN A 376 -3.88 -10.94 5.72
N ALA A 377 -3.94 -11.70 6.82
CA ALA A 377 -2.93 -12.69 7.15
C ALA A 377 -2.79 -13.78 6.08
N ALA A 378 -3.91 -14.25 5.51
CA ALA A 378 -3.91 -15.22 4.41
C ALA A 378 -3.32 -14.60 3.12
N PHE A 379 -3.60 -13.33 2.85
CA PHE A 379 -3.05 -12.60 1.71
C PHE A 379 -1.53 -12.40 1.84
N ASN A 380 -1.04 -11.95 3.00
CA ASN A 380 0.38 -11.79 3.28
C ASN A 380 1.14 -13.13 3.15
N ALA A 381 0.56 -14.23 3.66
CA ALA A 381 1.12 -15.57 3.47
C ALA A 381 1.21 -15.95 1.98
N ALA A 382 0.24 -15.57 1.15
CA ALA A 382 0.28 -15.83 -0.29
C ALA A 382 1.39 -15.02 -1.01
N ILE A 383 1.62 -13.76 -0.62
CA ILE A 383 2.77 -12.97 -1.13
C ILE A 383 4.09 -13.61 -0.70
N ALA A 384 4.21 -14.01 0.58
CA ALA A 384 5.40 -14.68 1.09
C ALA A 384 5.72 -15.96 0.30
N ILE A 385 4.71 -16.80 0.06
CA ILE A 385 4.84 -18.02 -0.75
C ILE A 385 5.29 -17.68 -2.17
N LYS A 386 4.72 -16.64 -2.82
CA LYS A 386 5.13 -16.21 -4.16
C LYS A 386 6.61 -15.83 -4.23
N ARG A 387 7.14 -15.14 -3.21
CA ARG A 387 8.56 -14.77 -3.11
C ARG A 387 9.45 -15.99 -2.86
N ILE A 388 9.03 -16.91 -1.99
CA ILE A 388 9.75 -18.17 -1.75
C ILE A 388 9.78 -19.04 -3.01
N ASP A 389 8.68 -19.11 -3.77
CA ASP A 389 8.62 -19.86 -5.03
C ASP A 389 9.57 -19.31 -6.09
N ALA A 390 9.68 -17.98 -6.19
CA ALA A 390 10.67 -17.35 -7.07
C ALA A 390 12.10 -17.71 -6.64
N GLU A 391 12.38 -17.68 -5.34
CA GLU A 391 13.70 -18.02 -4.81
C GLU A 391 14.07 -19.49 -5.03
N LEU A 392 13.13 -20.41 -4.76
CA LEU A 392 13.32 -21.85 -5.01
C LEU A 392 13.54 -22.16 -6.51
N ALA A 393 13.06 -21.30 -7.41
CA ALA A 393 13.36 -21.41 -8.85
C ALA A 393 14.73 -20.84 -9.23
N ILE A 394 15.19 -19.78 -8.54
CA ILE A 394 16.49 -19.12 -8.77
C ILE A 394 17.65 -20.01 -8.32
N ILE A 395 17.58 -20.59 -7.12
CA ILE A 395 18.70 -21.33 -6.52
C ILE A 395 19.27 -22.40 -7.47
N PRO A 396 18.49 -23.31 -8.07
CA PRO A 396 19.04 -24.39 -8.89
C PRO A 396 19.74 -23.94 -10.17
N GLN A 397 19.42 -22.74 -10.68
CA GLN A 397 20.00 -22.21 -11.92
C GLN A 397 21.21 -21.31 -11.67
N PHE A 398 21.14 -20.51 -10.61
CA PHE A 398 22.15 -19.48 -10.33
C PHE A 398 23.09 -19.87 -9.21
N HIS A 399 22.77 -20.89 -8.40
CA HIS A 399 23.50 -21.24 -7.19
C HIS A 399 23.79 -20.00 -6.34
N ASN A 400 24.88 -19.96 -5.58
CA ASN A 400 25.26 -18.77 -4.81
C ASN A 400 25.80 -17.58 -5.66
N THR A 401 25.66 -17.55 -6.99
CA THR A 401 26.19 -16.44 -7.82
C THR A 401 25.33 -15.18 -7.78
N GLN A 402 24.06 -15.29 -7.38
CA GLN A 402 23.09 -14.18 -7.30
C GLN A 402 22.58 -13.97 -5.86
N ILE A 403 23.47 -14.18 -4.89
CA ILE A 403 23.13 -14.26 -3.47
C ILE A 403 22.40 -13.02 -2.93
N ALA A 404 22.70 -11.82 -3.45
CA ALA A 404 22.04 -10.60 -3.01
C ALA A 404 20.53 -10.60 -3.31
N ILE A 405 20.15 -10.98 -4.54
CA ILE A 405 18.74 -11.08 -4.94
C ILE A 405 18.05 -12.21 -4.15
N GLN A 406 18.76 -13.31 -3.96
CA GLN A 406 18.28 -14.45 -3.19
C GLN A 406 17.92 -14.07 -1.76
N LEU A 407 18.89 -13.52 -1.03
CA LEU A 407 18.69 -13.08 0.34
C LEU A 407 17.62 -12.00 0.46
N GLN A 408 17.52 -11.10 -0.53
CA GLN A 408 16.48 -10.06 -0.52
C GLN A 408 15.07 -10.62 -0.74
N LEU A 409 14.89 -11.62 -1.61
CA LEU A 409 13.59 -12.32 -1.74
C LEU A 409 13.20 -13.01 -0.43
N ILE A 410 14.15 -13.63 0.27
CA ILE A 410 13.89 -14.29 1.56
C ILE A 410 13.60 -13.24 2.65
N ARG A 411 14.32 -12.11 2.67
CA ARG A 411 14.04 -10.96 3.55
C ARG A 411 12.62 -10.48 3.37
N LEU A 412 12.26 -10.17 2.13
CA LEU A 412 10.96 -9.66 1.79
C LEU A 412 9.86 -10.70 2.03
N ALA A 413 10.08 -12.00 1.80
CA ALA A 413 9.14 -13.02 2.23
C ALA A 413 8.91 -12.96 3.76
N ASN A 414 9.97 -12.79 4.55
CA ASN A 414 9.87 -12.72 6.00
C ASN A 414 9.19 -11.44 6.51
N VAL A 415 9.26 -10.33 5.76
CA VAL A 415 8.48 -9.11 6.05
C VAL A 415 6.99 -9.44 6.02
N GLU A 416 6.50 -10.05 4.94
CA GLU A 416 5.08 -10.44 4.80
C GLU A 416 4.64 -11.43 5.90
N VAL A 417 5.51 -12.39 6.26
CA VAL A 417 5.23 -13.29 7.39
C VAL A 417 5.16 -12.53 8.71
N GLY A 418 6.04 -11.55 8.92
CA GLY A 418 6.01 -10.65 10.06
C GLY A 418 4.73 -9.84 10.15
N ASP A 419 4.22 -9.37 9.01
CA ASP A 419 2.95 -8.67 8.91
C ASP A 419 1.77 -9.60 9.26
N ALA A 420 1.73 -10.81 8.71
CA ALA A 420 0.74 -11.83 9.08
C ALA A 420 0.78 -12.19 10.57
N ILE A 421 1.97 -12.31 11.17
CA ILE A 421 2.14 -12.53 12.62
C ILE A 421 1.58 -11.35 13.40
N ARG A 422 1.94 -10.12 13.01
CA ARG A 422 1.51 -8.89 13.70
C ARG A 422 -0.01 -8.82 13.75
N VAL A 423 -0.69 -8.91 12.59
CA VAL A 423 -2.15 -8.74 12.53
C VAL A 423 -2.91 -9.79 13.33
N LEU A 424 -2.42 -11.04 13.38
CA LEU A 424 -3.04 -12.08 14.19
C LEU A 424 -2.74 -11.91 15.69
N SER A 425 -1.52 -11.51 16.03
CA SER A 425 -1.07 -11.41 17.43
C SER A 425 -1.63 -10.20 18.19
N GLU A 426 -2.04 -9.15 17.49
CA GLU A 426 -2.70 -7.98 18.09
C GLU A 426 -4.07 -8.31 18.68
N VAL A 427 -4.71 -9.39 18.23
CA VAL A 427 -6.01 -9.85 18.73
C VAL A 427 -5.83 -11.16 19.53
N PRO A 428 -6.11 -11.17 20.85
CA PRO A 428 -5.96 -12.36 21.66
C PRO A 428 -6.74 -13.57 21.11
N GLY A 429 -6.02 -14.66 20.85
CA GLY A 429 -6.57 -15.95 20.46
C GLY A 429 -7.05 -16.05 19.01
N LEU A 430 -6.83 -15.05 18.16
CA LEU A 430 -7.18 -15.11 16.74
C LEU A 430 -6.26 -16.10 16.00
N ASP A 431 -6.86 -17.12 15.37
CA ASP A 431 -6.20 -18.12 14.51
C ASP A 431 -4.86 -18.64 15.07
N ALA A 432 -4.86 -19.06 16.34
CA ALA A 432 -3.64 -19.40 17.08
C ALA A 432 -2.77 -20.49 16.42
N SER A 433 -3.37 -21.44 15.70
CA SER A 433 -2.64 -22.44 14.92
C SER A 433 -1.87 -21.79 13.77
N SER A 434 -2.53 -20.92 13.00
CA SER A 434 -1.95 -20.16 11.90
C SER A 434 -0.82 -19.27 12.40
N LEU A 435 -1.03 -18.56 13.51
CA LEU A 435 0.00 -17.74 14.16
C LEU A 435 1.25 -18.57 14.51
N SER A 436 1.06 -19.76 15.10
CA SER A 436 2.19 -20.65 15.41
C SER A 436 2.94 -21.12 14.17
N SER A 437 2.22 -21.49 13.10
CA SER A 437 2.81 -21.87 11.82
C SER A 437 3.62 -20.73 11.20
N PHE A 438 3.09 -19.50 11.23
CA PHE A 438 3.78 -18.32 10.69
C PHE A 438 5.02 -17.97 11.50
N GLN A 439 4.99 -18.04 12.84
CA GLN A 439 6.16 -17.85 13.69
C GLN A 439 7.28 -18.86 13.40
N GLN A 440 6.92 -20.13 13.20
CA GLN A 440 7.88 -21.17 12.79
C GLN A 440 8.43 -20.91 11.39
N ALA A 441 7.59 -20.52 10.43
CA ALA A 441 8.03 -20.14 9.08
C ALA A 441 9.00 -18.96 9.12
N SER A 442 8.72 -17.93 9.92
CA SER A 442 9.60 -16.77 10.09
C SER A 442 10.97 -17.15 10.65
N THR A 443 11.00 -18.06 11.63
CA THR A 443 12.25 -18.62 12.18
C THR A 443 13.08 -19.31 11.08
N LEU A 444 12.43 -20.09 10.21
CA LEU A 444 13.09 -20.76 9.10
C LEU A 444 13.59 -19.77 8.03
N LEU A 445 12.85 -18.69 7.76
CA LEU A 445 13.28 -17.66 6.81
C LEU A 445 14.49 -16.88 7.34
N THR A 446 14.52 -16.54 8.63
CA THR A 446 15.69 -15.95 9.30
C THR A 446 16.90 -16.88 9.23
N ASN A 447 16.70 -18.19 9.41
CA ASN A 447 17.76 -19.18 9.22
C ASN A 447 18.22 -19.22 7.74
N ALA A 448 17.29 -19.28 6.79
CA ALA A 448 17.59 -19.30 5.36
C ALA A 448 18.41 -18.06 4.90
N GLN A 449 18.18 -16.90 5.51
CA GLN A 449 18.96 -15.68 5.23
C GLN A 449 20.40 -15.74 5.73
N SER A 450 20.68 -16.47 6.81
CA SER A 450 22.00 -16.51 7.44
C SER A 450 22.86 -17.70 7.02
N VAL A 451 22.27 -18.75 6.46
CA VAL A 451 23.03 -19.96 6.06
C VAL A 451 23.76 -19.80 4.73
N VAL A 452 25.03 -20.20 4.74
CA VAL A 452 25.90 -20.22 3.54
C VAL A 452 25.61 -21.42 2.64
N SER A 453 25.17 -22.54 3.22
CA SER A 453 24.87 -23.79 2.52
C SER A 453 23.59 -23.66 1.68
N GLU A 454 23.72 -23.84 0.37
CA GLU A 454 22.61 -23.84 -0.60
C GLU A 454 21.55 -24.90 -0.26
N THR A 455 21.99 -26.13 0.06
CA THR A 455 21.11 -27.23 0.46
C THR A 455 20.33 -26.89 1.73
N SER A 456 20.99 -26.28 2.71
CA SER A 456 20.35 -25.88 3.97
C SER A 456 19.34 -24.76 3.73
N ARG A 457 19.68 -23.77 2.89
CA ARG A 457 18.79 -22.68 2.50
C ARG A 457 17.53 -23.21 1.80
N THR A 458 17.71 -24.07 0.80
CA THR A 458 16.61 -24.69 0.05
C THR A 458 15.69 -25.50 0.96
N SER A 459 16.26 -26.26 1.90
CA SER A 459 15.51 -27.05 2.88
C SER A 459 14.68 -26.14 3.80
N ALA A 460 15.29 -25.06 4.32
CA ALA A 460 14.60 -24.10 5.17
C ALA A 460 13.46 -23.38 4.42
N LEU A 461 13.68 -22.97 3.17
CA LEU A 461 12.67 -22.34 2.33
C LEU A 461 11.49 -23.27 2.04
N THR A 462 11.77 -24.53 1.69
CA THR A 462 10.74 -25.53 1.42
C THR A 462 9.88 -25.76 2.67
N ALA A 463 10.52 -25.89 3.84
CA ALA A 463 9.80 -26.05 5.11
C ALA A 463 9.00 -24.81 5.49
N ALA A 464 9.54 -23.60 5.29
CA ALA A 464 8.83 -22.34 5.54
C ALA A 464 7.60 -22.22 4.64
N ARG A 465 7.74 -22.50 3.33
CA ARG A 465 6.64 -22.52 2.37
C ARG A 465 5.51 -23.47 2.78
N GLN A 466 5.86 -24.66 3.25
CA GLN A 466 4.90 -25.66 3.73
C GLN A 466 4.15 -25.14 4.96
N LEU A 467 4.85 -24.57 5.94
CA LEU A 467 4.24 -23.98 7.14
C LEU A 467 3.33 -22.79 6.79
N LEU A 468 3.71 -21.95 5.83
CA LEU A 468 2.85 -20.86 5.36
C LEU A 468 1.58 -21.39 4.70
N SER A 469 1.69 -22.43 3.87
CA SER A 469 0.53 -23.07 3.25
C SER A 469 -0.40 -23.69 4.29
N GLN A 470 0.16 -24.33 5.32
CA GLN A 470 -0.59 -24.90 6.45
C GLN A 470 -1.27 -23.82 7.28
N GLY A 471 -0.55 -22.75 7.62
CA GLY A 471 -1.09 -21.63 8.38
C GLY A 471 -2.22 -20.92 7.62
N ALA A 472 -2.04 -20.64 6.32
CA ALA A 472 -3.09 -20.03 5.52
C ALA A 472 -4.34 -20.92 5.41
N ALA A 473 -4.16 -22.23 5.24
CA ALA A 473 -5.27 -23.19 5.23
C ALA A 473 -5.97 -23.35 6.60
N ALA A 474 -5.27 -23.03 7.69
CA ALA A 474 -5.83 -23.08 9.04
C ALA A 474 -6.69 -21.84 9.37
N ILE A 475 -6.46 -20.69 8.71
CA ILE A 475 -7.32 -19.50 8.84
C ILE A 475 -8.75 -19.78 8.35
N GLY A 476 -8.88 -20.52 7.25
CA GLY A 476 -10.17 -20.83 6.66
C GLY A 476 -10.09 -21.50 5.29
N THR A 477 -11.25 -21.67 4.66
CA THR A 477 -11.39 -22.26 3.32
C THR A 477 -11.92 -21.24 2.32
N ASN A 478 -11.64 -21.48 1.03
CA ASN A 478 -11.96 -20.59 -0.09
C ASN A 478 -11.26 -19.22 -0.03
N LEU A 479 -10.06 -19.19 0.55
CA LEU A 479 -9.16 -18.03 0.64
C LEU A 479 -8.00 -18.16 -0.37
N THR A 480 -8.31 -18.23 -1.65
CA THR A 480 -7.29 -18.38 -2.71
C THR A 480 -7.03 -17.05 -3.41
N PHE A 481 -5.77 -16.63 -3.39
CA PHE A 481 -5.30 -15.41 -4.06
C PHE A 481 -4.35 -15.73 -5.21
N ASN A 482 -4.62 -15.15 -6.37
CA ASN A 482 -3.74 -15.12 -7.53
C ASN A 482 -2.79 -13.93 -7.38
N ILE A 483 -1.63 -14.17 -6.79
CA ILE A 483 -0.62 -13.13 -6.59
C ILE A 483 0.12 -12.85 -7.90
N GLY A 484 0.09 -11.59 -8.33
CA GLY A 484 0.75 -11.14 -9.53
C GLY A 484 2.27 -11.22 -9.44
N GLU A 485 2.92 -11.30 -10.59
CA GLU A 485 4.39 -11.41 -10.68
C GLU A 485 5.13 -10.13 -10.25
N GLY A 486 4.47 -8.97 -10.19
CA GLY A 486 5.09 -7.74 -9.68
C GLY A 486 5.51 -7.86 -8.21
N SER A 487 4.86 -8.72 -7.43
CA SER A 487 5.14 -8.91 -6.00
C SER A 487 6.52 -9.51 -5.68
N VAL A 488 7.27 -9.97 -6.69
CA VAL A 488 8.67 -10.45 -6.50
C VAL A 488 9.73 -9.40 -6.86
N MET A 489 9.30 -8.20 -7.30
CA MET A 489 10.20 -7.11 -7.67
C MET A 489 10.44 -6.14 -6.51
N PHE A 490 11.62 -5.52 -6.51
CA PHE A 490 12.12 -4.54 -5.55
C PHE A 490 13.33 -3.76 -6.10
#